data_AF-A0A8T4ZYL7-F1
#
_entry.id   AF-A0A8T4ZYL7-F1
#
_cell.length_a   1.000
_cell.length_b   1.000
_cell.length_c   1.000
_cell.angle_alpha   90.00
_cell.angle_beta   90.00
_cell.angle_gamma   90.00
#
_symmetry.space_group_name_H-M   'P 1'
#
loop_
_entity.id
_entity.type
_entity.pdbx_description
1 polymer ?
#
loop_
_entity_poly.entity_id
_entity_poly.type
_entity_poly.pdbx_seq_one_letter_code
_entity_poly.pdbx_strand_id
1 'polypeptide(L)'
;MEESMLIDDTLAIEIRPAVENIRVNYSSPKSSGIRVAVFSNETRDMYRFSLVYVMPRTEGAYNIVIKFNSKGAWNCTVGVYTRKSEFYKKSPIMTSSGPYIPLSGPFGVTAKGDQTADYEINIILQVEGEDSSGWFFIKFPTPVNMALFAIISFAVAYFNAFFLLDAYFKNKVEGLSKIRLALLVLMLLASIYFLYQIHVFMVGE
;
A
#
# COMPACT_ATOMS: atom_id res chain seq x y z
N MET A 1 11.10 -8.71 16.20
CA MET A 1 10.98 -8.74 14.73
C MET A 1 10.40 -7.41 14.28
N GLU A 2 10.95 -6.78 13.26
CA GLU A 2 10.46 -5.50 12.73
C GLU A 2 9.62 -5.74 11.47
N GLU A 3 8.39 -5.22 11.45
CA GLU A 3 7.44 -5.38 10.34
C GLU A 3 6.78 -4.04 10.01
N SER A 4 6.42 -3.81 8.75
CA SER A 4 5.64 -2.65 8.33
C SER A 4 4.25 -3.04 7.83
N MET A 5 3.25 -2.20 8.10
CA MET A 5 1.89 -2.38 7.60
C MET A 5 1.14 -1.06 7.48
N LEU A 6 0.06 -1.06 6.70
CA LEU A 6 -0.85 0.08 6.61
C LEU A 6 -1.79 0.16 7.81
N ILE A 7 -2.23 1.39 8.10
CA ILE A 7 -3.37 1.65 8.98
C ILE A 7 -4.59 0.85 8.54
N ASP A 8 -5.41 0.42 9.50
CA ASP A 8 -6.66 -0.33 9.29
C ASP A 8 -6.51 -1.71 8.63
N ASP A 9 -5.32 -2.11 8.20
CA ASP A 9 -5.06 -3.51 7.86
C ASP A 9 -5.02 -4.36 9.14
N THR A 10 -5.20 -5.68 8.98
CA THR A 10 -5.28 -6.60 10.12
C THR A 10 -4.07 -7.51 10.14
N LEU A 11 -3.17 -7.30 11.10
CA LEU A 11 -2.09 -8.21 11.41
C LEU A 11 -2.66 -9.48 12.03
N ALA A 12 -2.24 -10.62 11.51
CA ALA A 12 -2.59 -11.94 11.99
C ALA A 12 -1.33 -12.70 12.39
N ILE A 13 -1.34 -13.20 13.62
CA ILE A 13 -0.24 -13.95 14.21
C ILE A 13 -0.80 -15.33 14.55
N GLU A 14 -0.48 -16.31 13.72
CA GLU A 14 -0.96 -17.69 13.88
C GLU A 14 0.13 -18.52 14.55
N ILE A 15 -0.18 -19.14 15.69
CA ILE A 15 0.72 -20.01 16.45
C ILE A 15 0.17 -21.43 16.36
N ARG A 16 0.98 -22.39 15.89
CA ARG A 16 0.60 -23.81 15.77
C ARG A 16 1.59 -24.71 16.52
N PRO A 17 1.13 -25.75 17.23
CA PRO A 17 -0.28 -26.06 17.52
C PRO A 17 -0.92 -25.02 18.46
N ALA A 18 -2.21 -25.16 18.75
CA ALA A 18 -2.90 -24.30 19.71
C ALA A 18 -2.18 -24.28 21.08
N VAL A 19 -2.01 -23.09 21.63
CA VAL A 19 -1.29 -22.80 22.88
C VAL A 19 -2.23 -22.25 23.96
N GLU A 20 -1.76 -22.31 25.21
CA GLU A 20 -2.55 -21.93 26.38
C GLU A 20 -2.09 -20.58 26.96
N ASN A 21 -2.95 -19.94 27.75
CA ASN A 21 -2.67 -18.71 28.51
C ASN A 21 -2.13 -17.53 27.69
N ILE A 22 -2.65 -17.35 26.47
CA ILE A 22 -2.22 -16.26 25.59
C ILE A 22 -2.56 -14.91 26.21
N ARG A 23 -1.54 -14.06 26.34
CA ARG A 23 -1.66 -12.67 26.78
C ARG A 23 -0.96 -11.79 25.78
N VAL A 24 -1.63 -10.70 25.39
CA VAL A 24 -1.09 -9.72 24.44
C VAL A 24 -0.95 -8.41 25.17
N ASN A 25 0.29 -7.96 25.33
CA ASN A 25 0.60 -6.63 25.79
C ASN A 25 1.05 -5.81 24.60
N TYR A 26 0.71 -4.52 24.60
CA TYR A 26 1.17 -3.62 23.56
C TYR A 26 1.52 -2.26 24.14
N SER A 27 2.49 -1.59 23.53
CA SER A 27 2.67 -0.15 23.67
C SER A 27 2.25 0.54 22.36
N SER A 28 1.55 1.65 22.49
CA SER A 28 1.11 2.46 21.37
C SER A 28 1.47 3.93 21.61
N PRO A 29 1.82 4.68 20.56
CA PRO A 29 2.02 6.12 20.66
C PRO A 29 0.73 6.89 21.01
N LYS A 30 -0.46 6.29 20.82
CA LYS A 30 -1.76 6.90 21.18
C LYS A 30 -2.65 5.87 21.90
N SER A 31 -3.16 6.22 23.07
CA SER A 31 -3.84 5.28 23.99
C SER A 31 -5.09 4.59 23.44
N SER A 32 -5.72 5.11 22.39
CA SER A 32 -6.93 4.55 21.76
C SER A 32 -6.72 3.98 20.36
N GLY A 33 -5.46 3.76 19.96
CA GLY A 33 -5.07 3.54 18.56
C GLY A 33 -5.00 2.09 18.09
N ILE A 34 -5.45 1.08 18.85
CA ILE A 34 -5.29 -0.32 18.46
C ILE A 34 -6.44 -1.20 18.95
N ARG A 35 -6.83 -2.19 18.12
CA ARG A 35 -7.74 -3.26 18.51
C ARG A 35 -6.99 -4.58 18.49
N VAL A 36 -7.20 -5.39 19.52
CA VAL A 36 -6.60 -6.72 19.65
C VAL A 36 -7.70 -7.74 19.90
N ALA A 37 -7.68 -8.85 19.18
CA ALA A 37 -8.53 -10.00 19.43
C ALA A 37 -7.67 -11.25 19.53
N VAL A 38 -7.98 -12.11 20.49
CA VAL A 38 -7.19 -13.31 20.82
C VAL A 38 -8.12 -14.51 20.80
N PHE A 39 -7.70 -15.53 20.06
CA PHE A 39 -8.40 -16.81 19.94
C PHE A 39 -7.42 -17.92 20.26
N SER A 40 -7.68 -18.69 21.31
CA SER A 40 -6.75 -19.71 21.79
C SER A 40 -6.86 -21.03 21.02
N ASN A 41 -8.00 -21.32 20.39
CA ASN A 41 -8.29 -22.64 19.85
C ASN A 41 -9.14 -22.56 18.57
N GLU A 42 -8.61 -21.86 17.58
CA GLU A 42 -9.19 -21.81 16.25
C GLU A 42 -8.92 -23.11 15.50
N THR A 43 -9.84 -23.44 14.59
CA THR A 43 -9.74 -24.65 13.76
C THR A 43 -9.89 -24.25 12.29
N ARG A 44 -8.91 -24.61 11.47
CA ARG A 44 -8.96 -24.46 10.01
C ARG A 44 -8.57 -25.79 9.40
N ASP A 45 -9.50 -26.37 8.65
CA ASP A 45 -9.44 -27.72 8.10
C ASP A 45 -9.17 -28.78 9.19
N MET A 46 -7.97 -29.37 9.23
CA MET A 46 -7.57 -30.40 10.19
C MET A 46 -6.64 -29.89 11.31
N TYR A 47 -6.27 -28.60 11.28
CA TYR A 47 -5.28 -28.05 12.21
C TYR A 47 -5.92 -27.13 13.24
N ARG A 48 -5.48 -27.28 14.50
CA ARG A 48 -5.82 -26.39 15.60
C ARG A 48 -4.67 -25.43 15.84
N PHE A 49 -5.00 -24.15 15.98
CA PHE A 49 -4.02 -23.10 16.15
C PHE A 49 -4.57 -22.01 17.06
N SER A 50 -3.68 -21.21 17.60
CA SER A 50 -4.03 -19.97 18.27
C SER A 50 -3.79 -18.80 17.35
N LEU A 51 -4.63 -17.79 17.46
CA LEU A 51 -4.65 -16.65 16.56
C LEU A 51 -4.73 -15.36 17.36
N VAL A 52 -3.84 -14.43 17.06
CA VAL A 52 -3.91 -13.07 17.56
C VAL A 52 -4.10 -12.14 16.37
N TYR A 53 -5.21 -11.38 16.39
CA TYR A 53 -5.45 -10.29 15.46
C TYR A 53 -5.10 -8.96 16.11
N VAL A 54 -4.37 -8.14 15.37
CA VAL A 54 -4.05 -6.77 15.77
C VAL A 54 -4.40 -5.82 14.62
N MET A 55 -5.20 -4.82 14.92
CA MET A 55 -5.65 -3.81 13.97
C MET A 55 -5.35 -2.41 14.53
N PRO A 56 -4.19 -1.83 14.16
CA PRO A 56 -3.85 -0.45 14.44
C PRO A 56 -4.79 0.52 13.72
N ARG A 57 -5.13 1.62 14.40
CA ARG A 57 -6.01 2.71 13.95
C ARG A 57 -5.28 4.05 13.86
N THR A 58 -4.02 4.09 14.28
CA THR A 58 -3.17 5.28 14.21
C THR A 58 -1.78 4.91 13.70
N GLU A 59 -1.12 5.85 13.05
CA GLU A 59 0.25 5.67 12.56
C GLU A 59 1.26 5.66 13.70
N GLY A 60 2.41 5.05 13.45
CA GLY A 60 3.56 5.04 14.35
C GLY A 60 4.05 3.63 14.69
N ALA A 61 5.04 3.58 15.57
CA ALA A 61 5.67 2.34 16.00
C ALA A 61 4.92 1.72 17.19
N TYR A 62 4.54 0.45 17.04
CA TYR A 62 3.90 -0.35 18.08
C TYR A 62 4.84 -1.46 18.52
N ASN A 63 4.89 -1.74 19.81
CA ASN A 63 5.57 -2.93 20.32
C ASN A 63 4.48 -3.88 20.83
N ILE A 64 4.35 -5.03 20.17
CA ILE A 64 3.38 -6.07 20.49
C ILE A 64 4.13 -7.25 21.09
N VAL A 65 3.81 -7.57 22.34
CA VAL A 65 4.41 -8.66 23.10
C VAL A 65 3.34 -9.70 23.39
N ILE A 66 3.51 -10.89 22.83
CA ILE A 66 2.61 -12.02 23.02
C ILE A 66 3.29 -13.04 23.93
N LYS A 67 2.65 -13.37 25.04
CA LYS A 67 3.11 -14.38 26.00
C LYS A 67 2.15 -15.55 26.00
N PHE A 68 2.67 -16.77 26.05
CA PHE A 68 1.86 -17.98 26.08
C PHE A 68 2.65 -19.15 26.68
N ASN A 69 1.94 -20.23 27.00
CA ASN A 69 2.51 -21.49 27.45
C ASN A 69 2.41 -22.54 26.35
N SER A 70 3.48 -23.30 26.13
CA SER A 70 3.44 -24.50 25.29
C SER A 70 4.18 -25.65 25.97
N LYS A 71 3.64 -26.87 25.81
CA LYS A 71 4.23 -28.13 26.26
C LYS A 71 5.20 -28.74 25.26
N GLY A 72 5.15 -28.29 24.00
CA GLY A 72 5.88 -28.93 22.92
C GLY A 72 6.33 -27.94 21.86
N ALA A 73 6.79 -28.49 20.75
CA ALA A 73 7.20 -27.70 19.60
C ALA A 73 6.06 -26.79 19.14
N TRP A 74 6.41 -25.56 18.79
CA TRP A 74 5.46 -24.61 18.21
C TRP A 74 6.13 -23.86 17.07
N ASN A 75 5.33 -23.45 16.09
CA ASN A 75 5.69 -22.53 15.04
C ASN A 75 4.71 -21.35 15.02
N CYS A 76 5.18 -20.23 14.50
CA CYS A 76 4.43 -19.01 14.37
C CYS A 76 4.62 -18.45 12.97
N THR A 77 3.53 -18.03 12.37
CA THR A 77 3.52 -17.28 11.11
C THR A 77 2.83 -15.95 11.34
N VAL A 78 3.45 -14.89 10.83
CA VAL A 78 2.96 -13.52 10.93
C VAL A 78 2.65 -13.02 9.53
N GLY A 79 1.47 -12.45 9.35
CA GLY A 79 1.09 -11.83 8.08
C GLY A 79 -0.06 -10.87 8.25
N VAL A 80 -0.48 -10.27 7.15
CA VAL A 80 -1.48 -9.20 7.15
C VAL A 80 -2.60 -9.54 6.19
N TYR A 81 -3.84 -9.39 6.67
CA TYR A 81 -5.01 -9.33 5.81
C TYR A 81 -5.18 -7.89 5.32
N THR A 82 -5.08 -7.72 4.00
CA THR A 82 -5.13 -6.41 3.34
C THR A 82 -5.84 -6.52 1.99
N ARG A 83 -6.44 -5.42 1.55
CA ARG A 83 -6.93 -5.26 0.17
C ARG A 83 -5.92 -4.56 -0.74
N LYS A 84 -4.84 -4.03 -0.18
CA LYS A 84 -3.84 -3.19 -0.87
C LYS A 84 -2.52 -3.94 -0.98
N SER A 85 -2.52 -5.02 -1.73
CA SER A 85 -1.32 -5.86 -1.88
C SER A 85 -0.13 -5.14 -2.52
N GLU A 86 -0.38 -4.07 -3.27
CA GLU A 86 0.65 -3.26 -3.92
C GLU A 86 1.65 -2.65 -2.91
N PHE A 87 1.18 -2.24 -1.72
CA PHE A 87 2.03 -1.67 -0.67
C PHE A 87 3.11 -2.67 -0.21
N TYR A 88 2.72 -3.93 -0.05
CA TYR A 88 3.58 -4.97 0.50
C TYR A 88 4.52 -5.61 -0.53
N LYS A 89 4.38 -5.26 -1.81
CA LYS A 89 5.20 -5.78 -2.93
C LYS A 89 5.29 -7.32 -2.97
N LYS A 90 4.28 -7.99 -2.42
CA LYS A 90 4.19 -9.46 -2.30
C LYS A 90 2.83 -9.89 -2.86
N SER A 91 2.82 -11.01 -3.58
CA SER A 91 1.58 -11.59 -4.08
C SER A 91 0.72 -12.07 -2.91
N PRO A 92 -0.56 -11.68 -2.83
CA PRO A 92 -1.43 -12.12 -1.76
C PRO A 92 -1.85 -13.57 -1.97
N ILE A 93 -1.94 -14.32 -0.87
CA ILE A 93 -2.54 -15.64 -0.80
C ILE A 93 -4.03 -15.44 -0.53
N MET A 94 -4.90 -15.96 -1.39
CA MET A 94 -6.33 -15.86 -1.17
C MET A 94 -6.76 -16.86 -0.09
N THR A 95 -7.41 -16.37 0.97
CA THR A 95 -7.97 -17.20 2.05
C THR A 95 -9.47 -16.95 2.20
N SER A 96 -10.16 -17.77 3.00
CA SER A 96 -11.58 -17.54 3.34
C SER A 96 -11.84 -16.22 4.07
N SER A 97 -10.83 -15.67 4.74
CA SER A 97 -10.89 -14.38 5.46
C SER A 97 -10.52 -13.18 4.56
N GLY A 98 -10.06 -13.43 3.33
CA GLY A 98 -9.61 -12.42 2.38
C GLY A 98 -8.16 -12.60 1.90
N PRO A 99 -7.62 -11.63 1.15
CA PRO A 99 -6.23 -11.66 0.70
C PRO A 99 -5.27 -11.51 1.88
N TYR A 100 -4.32 -12.45 1.99
CA TYR A 100 -3.36 -12.55 3.08
C TYR A 100 -1.94 -12.43 2.55
N ILE A 101 -1.13 -11.60 3.18
CA ILE A 101 0.28 -11.41 2.81
C ILE A 101 1.16 -11.91 3.94
N PRO A 102 1.94 -12.97 3.73
CA PRO A 102 2.89 -13.44 4.73
C PRO A 102 4.02 -12.41 4.88
N LEU A 103 4.16 -11.88 6.09
CA LEU A 103 5.24 -10.95 6.42
C LEU A 103 6.48 -11.73 6.84
N SER A 104 6.33 -12.61 7.84
CA SER A 104 7.42 -13.39 8.43
C SER A 104 7.00 -14.78 8.91
N GLY A 105 8.01 -15.64 9.08
CA GLY A 105 7.88 -17.02 9.51
C GLY A 105 7.80 -18.04 8.36
N PRO A 106 7.64 -19.33 8.67
CA PRO A 106 7.43 -19.87 10.02
C PRO A 106 8.69 -19.82 10.89
N PHE A 107 8.57 -19.35 12.13
CA PHE A 107 9.63 -19.44 13.15
C PHE A 107 9.07 -20.06 14.42
N GLY A 108 9.92 -20.65 15.26
CA GLY A 108 9.46 -21.23 16.50
C GLY A 108 10.50 -22.11 17.16
N VAL A 109 10.04 -22.91 18.11
CA VAL A 109 10.91 -23.76 18.94
C VAL A 109 10.61 -25.22 18.63
N THR A 110 11.64 -25.97 18.27
CA THR A 110 11.57 -27.43 18.21
C THR A 110 11.63 -27.99 19.63
N ALA A 111 10.87 -29.05 19.90
CA ALA A 111 10.61 -29.54 21.25
C ALA A 111 11.91 -29.80 22.04
N LYS A 112 11.99 -29.22 23.24
CA LYS A 112 13.00 -29.57 24.27
C LYS A 112 12.27 -30.22 25.44
N GLY A 113 11.82 -31.47 25.25
CA GLY A 113 11.18 -32.28 26.28
C GLY A 113 9.72 -31.92 26.59
N ASP A 114 9.06 -32.76 27.40
CA ASP A 114 7.63 -32.70 27.76
C ASP A 114 7.27 -31.65 28.83
N GLN A 115 8.13 -30.65 29.04
CA GLN A 115 7.89 -29.63 30.07
C GLN A 115 7.12 -28.44 29.50
N THR A 116 6.15 -27.93 30.28
CA THR A 116 5.44 -26.69 29.93
C THR A 116 6.39 -25.52 30.14
N ALA A 117 6.66 -24.75 29.09
CA ALA A 117 7.51 -23.57 29.14
C ALA A 117 6.75 -22.30 28.76
N ASP A 118 7.18 -21.18 29.34
CA ASP A 118 6.71 -19.83 28.98
C ASP A 118 7.46 -19.33 27.76
N TYR A 119 6.73 -18.83 26.77
CA TYR A 119 7.28 -18.26 25.55
C TYR A 119 6.81 -16.83 25.36
N GLU A 120 7.67 -16.02 24.74
CA GLU A 120 7.40 -14.62 24.42
C GLU A 120 7.76 -14.34 22.96
N ILE A 121 6.83 -13.74 22.22
CA ILE A 121 7.02 -13.23 20.86
C ILE A 121 6.95 -11.71 20.92
N ASN A 122 7.99 -11.04 20.44
CA ASN A 122 8.08 -9.59 20.38
C ASN A 122 8.10 -9.11 18.92
N ILE A 123 7.08 -8.32 18.55
CA ILE A 123 6.89 -7.75 17.23
C ILE A 123 6.89 -6.23 17.36
N ILE A 124 7.86 -5.60 16.74
CA ILE A 124 7.94 -4.16 16.53
C ILE A 124 7.25 -3.90 15.18
N LEU A 125 6.13 -3.21 15.22
CA LEU A 125 5.27 -2.98 14.08
C LEU A 125 5.27 -1.49 13.73
N GLN A 126 5.81 -1.14 12.57
CA GLN A 126 5.73 0.18 12.01
C GLN A 126 4.43 0.32 11.21
N VAL A 127 3.53 1.16 11.70
CA VAL A 127 2.26 1.43 11.04
C VAL A 127 2.36 2.73 10.26
N GLU A 128 2.17 2.61 8.96
CA GLU A 128 2.18 3.74 8.04
C GLU A 128 0.76 4.15 7.72
N GLY A 129 0.55 5.46 7.60
CA GLY A 129 -0.66 5.97 7.00
C GLY A 129 -0.75 5.44 5.58
N GLU A 130 -1.96 5.18 5.12
CA GLU A 130 -2.15 5.34 3.69
C GLU A 130 -1.84 6.79 3.41
N ASP A 131 -0.76 7.05 2.65
CA ASP A 131 -0.56 8.37 2.05
C ASP A 131 -1.90 8.71 1.42
N SER A 132 -2.63 9.62 2.05
CA SER A 132 -3.87 10.15 1.51
C SER A 132 -3.43 10.71 0.19
N SER A 133 -3.76 9.98 -0.86
CA SER A 133 -3.36 10.33 -2.20
C SER A 133 -3.89 11.72 -2.47
N GLY A 134 -3.01 12.71 -2.32
CA GLY A 134 -3.34 14.09 -2.63
C GLY A 134 -3.86 14.09 -4.05
N TRP A 135 -4.83 14.96 -4.33
CA TRP A 135 -5.49 15.11 -5.63
C TRP A 135 -4.56 15.28 -6.85
N PHE A 136 -3.24 15.27 -6.67
CA PHE A 136 -2.22 15.28 -7.71
C PHE A 136 -1.57 13.90 -7.86
N PHE A 137 -2.30 12.94 -8.43
CA PHE A 137 -1.72 11.67 -8.95
C PHE A 137 -0.94 11.90 -10.26
N ILE A 138 -0.04 12.88 -10.28
CA ILE A 138 0.95 12.98 -11.35
C ILE A 138 2.14 12.17 -10.86
N LYS A 139 2.23 10.91 -11.31
CA LYS A 139 3.48 10.16 -11.19
C LYS A 139 4.52 10.91 -12.02
N PHE A 140 5.43 11.58 -11.33
CA PHE A 140 6.49 12.29 -12.00
C PHE A 140 7.41 11.26 -12.67
N PRO A 141 7.75 11.44 -13.95
CA PRO A 141 8.77 10.64 -14.60
C PRO A 141 10.11 10.73 -13.87
N THR A 142 11.05 9.85 -14.19
CA THR A 142 12.44 9.98 -13.74
C THR A 142 12.98 11.40 -14.04
N PRO A 143 13.95 11.94 -13.28
CA PRO A 143 14.42 13.32 -13.48
C PRO A 143 14.82 13.65 -14.93
N VAL A 144 15.39 12.67 -15.63
CA VAL A 144 15.75 12.77 -17.06
C VAL A 144 14.49 12.87 -17.93
N ASN A 145 13.51 12.00 -17.70
CA ASN A 145 12.23 12.01 -18.43
C ASN A 145 11.41 13.27 -18.14
N MET A 146 11.52 13.84 -16.93
CA MET A 146 10.86 15.09 -16.56
C MET A 146 11.41 16.29 -17.36
N ALA A 147 12.73 16.38 -17.52
CA ALA A 147 13.35 17.43 -18.33
C ALA A 147 12.91 17.35 -19.80
N LEU A 148 12.88 16.13 -20.37
CA LEU A 148 12.39 15.89 -21.72
C LEU A 148 10.90 16.24 -21.87
N PHE A 149 10.06 15.86 -20.90
CA PHE A 149 8.64 16.19 -20.88
C PHE A 149 8.40 17.71 -20.83
N ALA A 150 9.19 18.44 -20.03
CA ALA A 150 9.10 19.90 -19.94
C ALA A 150 9.45 20.58 -21.27
N ILE A 151 10.50 20.12 -21.96
CA ILE A 151 10.92 20.63 -23.27
C ILE A 151 9.83 20.41 -24.31
N ILE A 152 9.27 19.20 -24.39
CA ILE A 152 8.19 18.86 -25.33
C ILE A 152 6.93 19.69 -25.03
N SER A 153 6.57 19.80 -23.75
CA SER A 153 5.42 20.61 -23.32
C SER A 153 5.57 22.07 -23.69
N PHE A 154 6.77 22.63 -23.52
CA PHE A 154 7.08 24.01 -23.90
C PHE A 154 6.97 24.21 -25.42
N ALA A 155 7.50 23.28 -26.22
CA ALA A 155 7.40 23.35 -27.67
C ALA A 155 5.93 23.32 -28.16
N VAL A 156 5.12 22.40 -27.62
CA VAL A 156 3.68 22.31 -27.95
C VAL A 156 2.93 23.57 -27.53
N ALA A 157 3.21 24.10 -26.33
CA ALA A 157 2.61 25.34 -25.86
C ALA A 157 2.99 26.54 -26.76
N TYR A 158 4.25 26.62 -27.20
CA TYR A 158 4.73 27.64 -28.11
C TYR A 158 3.98 27.63 -29.45
N PHE A 159 3.83 26.47 -30.08
CA PHE A 159 3.07 26.35 -31.33
C PHE A 159 1.60 26.73 -31.14
N ASN A 160 0.95 26.26 -30.07
CA ASN A 160 -0.42 26.62 -29.77
C ASN A 160 -0.60 28.12 -29.57
N ALA A 161 0.29 28.76 -28.81
CA ALA A 161 0.28 30.20 -28.60
C ALA A 161 0.45 30.97 -29.92
N PHE A 162 1.36 30.53 -30.80
CA PHE A 162 1.56 31.14 -32.11
C PHE A 162 0.29 31.11 -32.96
N PHE A 163 -0.37 29.96 -33.07
CA PHE A 163 -1.61 29.83 -33.86
C PHE A 163 -2.78 30.59 -33.23
N LEU A 164 -2.89 30.64 -31.91
CA LEU A 164 -3.91 31.45 -31.23
C LEU A 164 -3.71 32.94 -31.48
N LEU A 165 -2.46 33.42 -31.44
CA LEU A 165 -2.13 34.82 -31.74
C LEU A 165 -2.39 35.16 -33.22
N ASP A 166 -1.96 34.31 -34.16
CA ASP A 166 -2.24 34.48 -35.59
C ASP A 166 -3.75 34.55 -35.86
N ALA A 167 -4.52 33.64 -35.25
CA ALA A 167 -5.97 33.65 -35.34
C ALA A 167 -6.59 34.91 -34.75
N TYR A 168 -6.10 35.38 -33.59
CA TYR A 168 -6.58 36.59 -32.94
C TYR A 168 -6.39 37.83 -33.83
N PHE A 169 -5.18 38.02 -34.39
CA PHE A 169 -4.91 39.15 -35.27
C PHE A 169 -5.69 39.06 -36.58
N LYS A 170 -5.78 37.88 -37.21
CA LYS A 170 -6.60 37.69 -38.41
C LYS A 170 -8.09 37.96 -38.17
N ASN A 171 -8.60 37.63 -36.99
CA ASN A 171 -9.99 37.95 -36.64
C ASN A 171 -10.27 39.46 -36.65
N LYS A 172 -9.28 40.27 -36.22
CA LYS A 172 -9.40 41.73 -36.17
C LYS A 172 -9.36 42.39 -37.55
N VAL A 173 -8.68 41.76 -38.52
CA VAL A 173 -8.49 42.32 -39.87
C VAL A 173 -9.54 41.82 -40.86
N GLU A 174 -9.81 40.51 -40.87
CA GLU A 174 -10.59 39.84 -41.94
C GLU A 174 -11.84 39.11 -41.42
N GLY A 175 -11.97 38.96 -40.09
CA GLY A 175 -12.95 38.08 -39.47
C GLY A 175 -12.55 36.59 -39.55
N LEU A 176 -12.82 35.83 -38.49
CA LEU A 176 -12.52 34.39 -38.46
C LEU A 176 -13.65 33.57 -39.11
N SER A 177 -13.29 32.78 -40.12
CA SER A 177 -14.16 31.72 -40.64
C SER A 177 -14.41 30.64 -39.58
N LYS A 178 -15.65 30.11 -39.53
CA LYS A 178 -16.03 28.98 -38.66
C LYS A 178 -15.13 27.75 -38.84
N ILE A 179 -14.62 27.54 -40.05
CA ILE A 179 -13.70 26.43 -40.37
C ILE A 179 -12.35 26.63 -39.68
N ARG A 180 -11.80 27.86 -39.68
CA ARG A 180 -10.53 28.16 -38.99
C ARG A 180 -10.66 27.98 -37.48
N LEU A 181 -11.79 28.39 -36.90
CA LEU A 181 -12.06 28.18 -35.48
C LEU A 181 -12.13 26.67 -35.14
N ALA A 182 -12.83 25.88 -35.96
CA ALA A 182 -12.91 24.43 -35.78
C ALA A 182 -11.53 23.76 -35.85
N LEU A 183 -10.67 24.17 -36.79
CA LEU A 183 -9.30 23.67 -36.89
C LEU A 183 -8.43 24.03 -35.67
N LEU A 184 -8.59 25.23 -35.11
CA LEU A 184 -7.88 25.62 -33.88
C LEU A 184 -8.29 24.77 -32.67
N VAL A 185 -9.59 24.53 -32.51
CA VAL A 185 -10.11 23.66 -31.43
C VAL A 185 -9.59 22.24 -31.60
N LEU A 186 -9.63 21.70 -32.83
CA LEU A 186 -9.11 20.37 -33.13
C LEU A 186 -7.60 20.26 -32.84
N MET A 187 -6.83 21.29 -33.20
CA MET A 187 -5.39 21.36 -32.93
C MET A 187 -5.08 21.38 -31.44
N LEU A 188 -5.85 22.11 -30.63
CA LEU A 188 -5.72 22.11 -29.17
C LEU A 188 -6.02 20.73 -28.57
N LEU A 189 -7.10 20.07 -29.03
CA LEU A 189 -7.44 18.72 -28.58
C LEU A 189 -6.35 17.71 -28.95
N ALA A 190 -5.82 17.78 -30.19
CA ALA A 190 -4.72 16.94 -30.64
C ALA A 190 -3.44 17.19 -29.81
N SER A 191 -3.16 18.44 -29.44
CA SER A 191 -2.02 18.81 -28.59
C SER A 191 -2.13 18.22 -27.19
N ILE A 192 -3.32 18.30 -26.58
CA ILE A 192 -3.60 17.70 -25.27
C ILE A 192 -3.44 16.19 -25.33
N TYR A 193 -4.01 15.54 -26.35
CA TYR A 193 -3.87 14.11 -26.55
C TYR A 193 -2.41 13.69 -26.73
N PHE A 194 -1.64 14.44 -27.53
CA PHE A 194 -0.22 14.18 -27.75
C PHE A 194 0.58 14.27 -26.44
N LEU A 195 0.39 15.33 -25.64
CA LEU A 195 1.06 15.47 -24.34
C LEU A 195 0.69 14.35 -23.37
N TYR A 196 -0.56 13.90 -23.39
CA TYR A 196 -1.00 12.75 -22.60
C TYR A 196 -0.27 11.47 -23.00
N GLN A 197 -0.15 11.19 -24.30
CA GLN A 197 0.58 10.01 -24.80
C GLN A 197 2.05 10.03 -24.40
N ILE A 198 2.72 11.19 -24.50
CA ILE A 198 4.10 11.34 -24.05
C ILE A 198 4.23 11.13 -22.55
N HIS A 199 3.30 11.66 -21.75
CA HIS A 199 3.29 11.44 -20.29
C HIS A 199 3.16 9.95 -19.95
N VAL A 200 2.22 9.23 -20.57
CA VAL A 200 2.03 7.78 -20.35
C VAL A 200 3.29 7.01 -20.73
N PHE A 201 3.92 7.33 -21.86
CA PHE A 201 5.16 6.70 -22.30
C PHE A 201 6.30 6.91 -21.30
N MET A 202 6.49 8.15 -20.83
CA MET A 202 7.57 8.53 -19.92
C MET A 202 7.43 8.01 -18.48
N VAL A 203 6.21 7.66 -18.08
CA VAL A 203 5.87 7.09 -16.75
C VAL A 203 5.80 5.55 -16.80
N GLY A 204 5.58 4.97 -17.98
CA GLY A 204 5.42 3.53 -18.19
C GLY A 204 6.72 2.72 -18.34
N GLU A 205 7.88 3.38 -18.31
CA GLU A 205 9.23 2.77 -18.25
C GLU A 205 9.89 2.96 -16.89
#